data_AF-A0A7C0VBV3-F1
#
_entry.id   AF-A0A7C0VBV3-F1
#
_cell.length_a   1.000
_cell.length_b   1.000
_cell.length_c   1.000
_cell.angle_alpha   90.00
_cell.angle_beta   90.00
_cell.angle_gamma   90.00
#
_symmetry.space_group_name_H-M   'P 1'
#
loop_
_entity.id
_entity.type
_entity.pdbx_description
1 polymer ?
#
loop_
_entity_poly.entity_id
_entity_poly.type
_entity_poly.pdbx_seq_one_letter_code
_entity_poly.pdbx_strand_id
1 'polypeptide(L)' 'MTSKEDLLSQIESLKLELNEQKRLLPAHSIRPHQLLAIEELEEEIEKLEEKLQILDK' A
#
# COMPACT_ATOMS: atom_id res chain seq x y z
N MET A 1 -1.07 15.00 -15.48
CA MET A 1 -0.23 13.82 -15.78
C MET A 1 0.40 13.43 -14.47
N THR A 2 0.08 12.26 -13.92
CA THR A 2 0.77 11.74 -12.74
C THR A 2 2.17 11.34 -13.20
N SER A 3 3.20 12.00 -12.67
CA SER A 3 4.59 11.74 -13.04
C SER A 3 5.03 10.40 -12.45
N LYS A 4 6.08 9.81 -13.00
CA LYS A 4 6.71 8.62 -12.42
C LYS A 4 7.09 8.84 -10.95
N GLU A 5 7.65 10.01 -10.65
CA GLU A 5 7.98 10.41 -9.28
C GLU A 5 6.75 10.49 -8.36
N ASP A 6 5.60 10.93 -8.89
CA ASP A 6 4.36 11.02 -8.11
C ASP A 6 3.84 9.63 -7.73
N LEU A 7 3.92 8.67 -8.65
CA LEU A 7 3.53 7.27 -8.39
C LEU A 7 4.47 6.61 -7.38
N LEU A 8 5.78 6.81 -7.53
CA LEU A 8 6.77 6.31 -6.57
C LEU A 8 6.55 6.88 -5.17
N SER A 9 6.30 8.19 -5.06
CA SER A 9 6.04 8.85 -3.78
C SER A 9 4.75 8.35 -3.11
N GLN A 10 3.71 8.09 -3.90
CA GLN A 10 2.46 7.50 -3.41
C GLN A 10 2.66 6.07 -2.93
N ILE A 11 3.37 5.23 -3.69
CA ILE A 11 3.69 3.85 -3.30
C ILE A 11 4.51 3.84 -2.01
N GLU A 12 5.51 4.71 -1.88
CA GLU A 12 6.32 4.81 -0.66
C GLU A 12 5.47 5.21 0.55
N SER A 13 4.60 6.21 0.39
CA SER A 13 3.70 6.67 1.45
C SER A 13 2.75 5.55 1.92
N LEU A 14 2.14 4.83 0.98
CA LEU A 14 1.24 3.71 1.28
C LEU A 14 1.97 2.54 1.93
N LYS A 15 3.22 2.26 1.51
CA LYS A 15 4.06 1.22 2.14
C LYS A 15 4.40 1.57 3.59
N LEU A 16 4.65 2.85 3.89
CA LEU A 16 4.87 3.31 5.26
C LEU A 16 3.62 3.13 6.11
N GLU A 17 2.45 3.52 5.59
CA GLU A 17 1.16 3.35 6.27
C GLU A 17 0.83 1.87 6.52
N LEU A 18 1.04 1.02 5.51
CA LEU A 18 0.87 -0.44 5.62
C LEU A 18 1.76 -1.02 6.73
N ASN A 19 3.01 -0.59 6.80
CA ASN A 19 3.94 -1.04 7.83
C ASN A 19 3.50 -0.58 9.22
N GLU A 20 3.08 0.68 9.35
CA GLU A 20 2.52 1.20 10.60
C GLU A 20 1.30 0.40 11.05
N GLN A 21 0.33 0.15 10.17
CA GLN A 21 -0.83 -0.70 10.48
C GLN A 21 -0.42 -2.10 10.93
N LYS A 22 0.51 -2.75 10.22
CA LYS A 22 1.03 -4.07 10.58
C LYS A 22 1.72 -4.07 11.95
N ARG A 23 2.43 -3.00 12.31
CA ARG A 23 3.07 -2.86 13.64
C ARG A 23 2.05 -2.67 14.77
N LEU A 24 0.90 -2.07 14.48
CA LEU A 24 -0.18 -1.87 15.45
C LEU A 24 -1.05 -3.12 15.64
N LEU A 25 -0.87 -4.16 14.81
CA LEU A 25 -1.61 -5.40 14.97
C LEU A 25 -1.23 -6.13 16.26
N PRO A 26 -2.21 -6.56 17.06
CA PRO A 26 -1.96 -7.40 18.23
C PRO A 26 -1.56 -8.81 17.79
N ALA A 27 -0.48 -9.35 18.36
CA ALA A 27 0.11 -10.65 17.99
C ALA A 27 -0.85 -11.86 18.05
N HIS A 28 -1.92 -11.78 18.84
CA HIS A 28 -2.84 -12.90 19.09
C HIS A 28 -4.32 -12.55 18.91
N SER A 29 -4.68 -11.34 18.44
CA SER A 29 -6.09 -10.91 18.39
C SER A 29 -6.35 -9.97 17.21
N ILE A 30 -5.95 -10.39 16.01
CA ILE A 30 -6.21 -9.63 14.79
C ILE A 30 -7.72 -9.69 14.49
N ARG A 31 -8.34 -8.52 14.34
CA ARG A 31 -9.77 -8.42 14.01
C ARG A 31 -9.96 -8.32 12.49
N PRO A 32 -11.06 -8.86 11.93
CA PRO A 32 -11.29 -8.86 10.48
C PRO A 32 -11.18 -7.48 9.82
N HIS A 33 -11.69 -6.42 10.46
CA HIS A 33 -11.55 -5.06 9.93
C HIS A 33 -10.11 -4.57 9.83
N GLN A 34 -9.20 -5.07 10.69
CA GLN A 34 -7.79 -4.71 10.65
C GLN A 34 -7.08 -5.42 9.49
N LEU A 35 -7.53 -6.62 9.10
CA LEU A 35 -7.05 -7.31 7.91
C LEU A 35 -7.57 -6.63 6.66
N LEU A 36 -8.85 -6.28 6.61
CA LEU A 36 -9.45 -5.58 5.47
C LEU A 36 -8.72 -4.26 5.16
N ALA A 37 -8.40 -3.46 6.17
CA ALA A 37 -7.65 -2.22 5.98
C ALA A 37 -6.23 -2.45 5.41
N ILE A 38 -5.60 -3.56 5.78
CA ILE A 38 -4.29 -3.98 5.26
C ILE A 38 -4.41 -4.47 3.82
N GLU A 39 -5.42 -5.30 3.53
CA GLU A 39 -5.70 -5.83 2.19
C GLU A 39 -6.03 -4.70 1.20
N GLU A 40 -6.80 -3.69 1.61
CA GLU A 40 -7.11 -2.51 0.81
C GLU A 40 -5.83 -1.70 0.46
N LEU A 41 -4.95 -1.49 1.43
CA LEU A 41 -3.66 -0.82 1.22
C LEU A 41 -2.74 -1.63 0.29
N GLU A 42 -2.71 -2.95 0.46
CA GLU A 42 -1.93 -3.84 -0.40
C GLU A 42 -2.43 -3.81 -1.85
N GLU A 43 -3.75 -3.86 -2.07
CA GLU A 43 -4.34 -3.72 -3.40
C GLU A 43 -4.05 -2.36 -4.04
N GLU A 44 -4.08 -1.27 -3.27
CA GLU A 44 -3.81 0.06 -3.80
C GLU A 44 -2.35 0.21 -4.23
N ILE A 45 -1.41 -0.32 -3.44
CA ILE A 45 0.00 -0.39 -3.79
C ILE A 45 0.18 -1.19 -5.09
N GLU A 46 -0.44 -2.37 -5.20
CA GLU A 46 -0.34 -3.21 -6.40
C GLU A 46 -0.83 -2.47 -7.65
N LYS A 47 -2.00 -1.81 -7.57
CA LYS A 47 -2.55 -1.01 -8.69
C LYS A 47 -1.63 0.14 -9.09
N LEU A 48 -0.94 0.77 -8.15
CA LEU A 48 0.01 1.84 -8.45
C LEU A 48 1.32 1.30 -9.04
N GLU A 49 1.80 0.16 -8.54
CA GLU A 49 2.98 -0.54 -9.07
C GLU A 49 2.74 -1.03 -10.51
N GLU A 50 1.56 -1.56 -10.83
CA GLU A 50 1.18 -1.92 -12.20
C GLU A 50 1.18 -0.70 -13.12
N LYS A 51 0.60 0.43 -12.69
CA LYS A 51 0.62 1.69 -13.46
C LYS A 51 2.05 2.18 -13.70
N LEU A 52 2.91 2.07 -12.69
CA LEU A 52 4.32 2.43 -12.79
C LEU A 52 5.04 1.53 -13.80
N GLN A 53 4.82 0.21 -13.75
CA GLN A 53 5.40 -0.73 -14.72
C GLN A 53 4.95 -0.45 -16.15
N ILE A 54 3.70 -0.04 -16.35
CA ILE A 54 3.19 0.35 -17.67
C ILE A 54 3.86 1.65 -18.15
N LEU A 55 4.09 2.62 -17.24
CA LEU A 55 4.73 3.89 -17.56
C LEU A 55 6.24 3.76 -17.84
N ASP A 56 6.89 2.78 -17.24
CA ASP A 56 8.32 2.48 -17.42
C ASP A 56 8.63 1.64 -18.67
N LYS A 57 7.60 1.23 -19.43
CA LYS A 57 7.70 0.38 -20.62
C LYS A 57 7.67 1.19 -21.91
#